data_AF-A0A2S2P1J8-F1
#
_entry.id   AF-A0A2S2P1J8-F1
#
_cell.length_a   1.000
_cell.length_b   1.000
_cell.length_c   1.000
_cell.angle_alpha   90.00
_cell.angle_beta   90.00
_cell.angle_gamma   90.00
#
_symmetry.space_group_name_H-M   'P 1'
#
loop_
_entity.id
_entity.type
_entity.pdbx_description
1 polymer ?
#
loop_
_entity_poly.entity_id
_entity_poly.type
_entity_poly.pdbx_seq_one_letter_code
_entity_poly.pdbx_strand_id
1 'polypeptide(L)'
;KLKSEDMYRRLRQMTSANWGMGRAAAKVVYEAVFLPRITYASEIWADGGCTLKKGIAALGSMQREPLRAITSSYRTASTNCLSVVAGVLPLDLEVGRVARKCRLRAGKITHEQ
;
A
#
# COMPACT_ATOMS: atom_id res chain seq x y z
N LYS A 1 13.22 14.26 -0.83
CA LYS A 1 13.25 13.04 0.02
C LYS A 1 12.74 13.27 1.45
N LEU A 2 12.97 14.44 2.07
CA LEU A 2 12.67 14.67 3.50
C LEU A 2 11.17 14.73 3.90
N LYS A 3 10.27 15.27 3.07
CA LYS A 3 8.85 15.47 3.47
C LYS A 3 8.00 14.19 3.55
N SER A 4 8.26 13.20 2.69
CA SER A 4 7.47 11.95 2.66
C SER A 4 7.85 11.00 3.79
N GLU A 5 9.15 10.89 4.10
CA GLU A 5 9.64 10.11 5.23
C GLU A 5 9.17 10.69 6.56
N ASP A 6 9.11 12.02 6.68
CA ASP A 6 8.71 12.66 7.93
C ASP A 6 7.25 12.38 8.30
N MET A 7 6.34 12.39 7.31
CA MET A 7 4.94 12.01 7.52
C MET A 7 4.80 10.52 7.86
N TYR A 8 5.51 9.64 7.14
CA TYR A 8 5.49 8.20 7.42
C TYR A 8 6.07 7.87 8.80
N ARG A 9 7.11 8.60 9.23
CA ARG A 9 7.71 8.51 10.56
C ARG A 9 6.73 8.95 11.65
N ARG A 10 5.97 10.04 11.45
CA ARG A 10 4.92 10.49 12.38
C ARG A 10 3.76 9.50 12.46
N LEU A 11 3.33 8.96 11.32
CA LEU A 11 2.33 7.88 11.25
C LEU A 11 2.79 6.60 11.95
N ARG A 12 4.06 6.23 11.78
CA ARG A 12 4.67 5.09 12.44
C ARG A 12 4.84 5.29 13.94
N GLN A 13 5.17 6.52 14.37
CA GLN A 13 5.21 6.89 15.78
C GLN A 13 3.83 6.84 16.41
N MET A 14 2.77 7.11 15.64
CA MET A 14 1.41 6.92 16.12
C MET A 14 1.06 5.46 16.36
N THR A 15 1.70 4.44 15.78
CA THR A 15 1.24 3.03 15.84
C THR A 15 2.07 2.13 16.78
N SER A 16 2.48 2.64 17.95
CA SER A 16 3.19 1.86 18.98
C SER A 16 2.26 0.90 19.74
N ALA A 17 2.72 -0.32 20.03
CA ALA A 17 1.94 -1.38 20.67
C ALA A 17 1.42 -1.05 22.09
N ASN A 18 2.06 -0.10 22.81
CA ASN A 18 1.68 0.25 24.19
C ASN A 18 1.12 1.68 24.37
N TRP A 19 1.17 2.54 23.35
CA TRP A 19 0.71 3.95 23.45
C TRP A 19 0.26 4.54 22.11
N GLY A 20 0.01 3.69 21.12
CA GLY A 20 -0.35 4.08 19.76
C GLY A 20 -1.81 3.91 19.37
N MET A 21 -2.12 4.40 18.17
CA MET A 21 -3.31 4.23 17.35
C MET A 21 -3.73 2.76 17.30
N GLY A 22 -5.00 2.52 17.64
CA GLY A 22 -5.59 1.19 17.57
C GLY A 22 -5.54 0.61 16.14
N ARG A 23 -5.53 -0.72 16.04
CA ARG A 23 -5.43 -1.46 14.77
C ARG A 23 -6.46 -1.02 13.72
N ALA A 24 -7.69 -0.74 14.14
CA ALA A 24 -8.75 -0.24 13.27
C ALA A 24 -8.43 1.15 12.71
N ALA A 25 -7.97 2.08 13.56
CA ALA A 25 -7.56 3.41 13.11
C ALA A 25 -6.33 3.34 12.19
N ALA A 26 -5.37 2.44 12.46
CA ALA A 26 -4.24 2.22 11.55
C ALA A 26 -4.71 1.74 10.16
N LYS A 27 -5.73 0.89 10.10
CA LYS A 27 -6.34 0.43 8.85
C LYS A 27 -7.04 1.57 8.11
N VAL A 28 -7.82 2.40 8.81
CA VAL A 28 -8.45 3.59 8.22
C VAL A 28 -7.41 4.52 7.62
N VAL A 29 -6.31 4.78 8.33
CA VAL A 29 -5.24 5.64 7.83
C VAL A 29 -4.51 5.02 6.64
N TYR A 30 -4.31 3.70 6.63
CA TYR A 30 -3.76 3.00 5.47
C TYR A 30 -4.65 3.15 4.24
N GLU A 31 -5.96 2.93 4.38
CA GLU A 31 -6.92 2.99 3.28
C GLU A 31 -7.19 4.42 2.80
N ALA A 32 -7.30 5.38 3.71
CA ALA A 32 -7.69 6.75 3.39
C ALA A 32 -6.51 7.66 3.00
N VAL A 33 -5.28 7.36 3.47
CA VAL A 33 -4.12 8.24 3.27
C VAL A 33 -3.02 7.55 2.48
N PHE A 34 -2.59 6.36 2.93
CA PHE A 34 -1.46 5.67 2.31
C PHE A 34 -1.81 5.20 0.89
N LEU A 35 -2.92 4.47 0.72
CA LEU A 35 -3.32 3.94 -0.59
C LEU A 35 -3.49 5.04 -1.65
N PRO A 36 -4.30 6.11 -1.44
CA PRO A 36 -4.48 7.16 -2.45
C PRO A 36 -3.17 7.85 -2.84
N ARG A 37 -2.27 8.03 -1.87
CA ARG A 37 -0.96 8.64 -2.12
C ARG A 37 -0.08 7.77 -3.01
N ILE A 38 -0.06 6.46 -2.79
CA ILE A 38 0.70 5.54 -3.64
C ILE A 38 0.04 5.41 -5.00
N THR A 39 -1.27 5.19 -5.04
CA THR A 39 -1.99 4.92 -6.30
C THR A 39 -2.18 6.17 -7.17
N TYR A 40 -1.73 7.33 -6.70
CA TYR A 40 -1.75 8.56 -7.48
C TYR A 40 -0.97 8.37 -8.80
N ALA A 41 -1.59 8.79 -9.90
CA ALA A 41 -1.06 8.64 -11.25
C ALA A 41 -0.64 7.19 -11.61
N SER A 42 -1.19 6.18 -10.92
CA SER A 42 -0.89 4.75 -11.19
C SER A 42 -1.13 4.36 -12.64
N GLU A 43 -2.06 5.01 -13.33
CA GLU A 43 -2.28 4.79 -14.77
C GLU A 43 -1.04 5.08 -15.64
N ILE A 44 -0.12 5.94 -15.19
CA ILE A 44 1.08 6.33 -15.94
C ILE A 44 2.26 5.41 -15.61
N TRP A 45 2.45 5.09 -14.32
CA TRP A 45 3.67 4.41 -13.87
C TRP A 45 3.49 2.92 -13.57
N ALA A 46 2.26 2.40 -13.43
CA ALA A 46 2.03 1.02 -12.99
C ALA A 46 2.58 -0.03 -13.96
N ASP A 47 2.51 0.21 -15.28
CA ASP A 47 2.93 -0.77 -16.28
C ASP A 47 4.44 -1.06 -16.21
N GLY A 48 5.26 -0.11 -15.76
CA GLY A 48 6.69 -0.33 -15.48
C GLY A 48 6.98 -0.65 -14.01
N GLY A 49 6.24 -0.05 -13.07
CA GLY A 49 6.49 -0.16 -11.64
C GLY A 49 5.99 -1.46 -11.00
N CYS A 50 4.95 -2.08 -11.55
CA CYS A 50 4.34 -3.30 -11.00
C CYS A 50 4.71 -4.58 -11.76
N THR A 51 5.40 -4.48 -12.89
CA THR A 51 5.83 -5.63 -13.71
C THR A 51 7.24 -6.09 -13.37
N LEU A 52 8.12 -5.16 -12.99
CA LEU A 52 9.51 -5.46 -12.65
C LEU A 52 9.63 -5.95 -11.20
N LYS A 53 10.39 -7.03 -10.99
CA LYS A 53 10.68 -7.59 -9.65
C LYS A 53 11.18 -6.54 -8.64
N LYS A 54 12.02 -5.60 -9.10
CA LYS A 54 12.53 -4.50 -8.27
C LYS A 54 11.41 -3.55 -7.81
N GLY A 55 10.47 -3.25 -8.68
CA GLY A 55 9.32 -2.39 -8.36
C GLY A 55 8.36 -3.07 -7.39
N ILE A 56 8.04 -4.35 -7.62
CA ILE A 56 7.24 -5.17 -6.70
C ILE A 56 7.90 -5.24 -5.31
N ALA A 57 9.21 -5.49 -5.24
CA ALA A 57 9.95 -5.52 -3.98
C ALA A 57 9.95 -4.17 -3.24
N ALA A 58 10.07 -3.05 -4.00
CA ALA A 58 10.00 -1.71 -3.43
C ALA A 58 8.61 -1.41 -2.86
N LEU A 59 7.54 -1.72 -3.60
CA LEU A 59 6.15 -1.57 -3.15
C LEU A 59 5.88 -2.42 -1.90
N GLY A 60 6.29 -3.68 -1.90
CA GLY A 60 6.16 -4.56 -0.73
C GLY A 60 6.92 -4.03 0.49
N SER A 61 8.10 -3.43 0.29
CA SER A 61 8.87 -2.80 1.37
C SER A 61 8.14 -1.57 1.95
N MET A 62 7.52 -0.76 1.09
CA MET A 62 6.74 0.42 1.50
C MET A 62 5.45 0.04 2.26
N GLN A 63 4.79 -1.05 1.84
CA GLN A 63 3.56 -1.54 2.48
C GLN A 63 3.82 -2.11 3.88
N ARG A 64 5.05 -2.55 4.14
CA ARG A 64 5.38 -3.40 5.29
C ARG A 64 5.10 -2.79 6.66
N GLU A 65 5.54 -1.55 6.93
CA GLU A 65 5.29 -0.97 8.25
C GLU A 65 3.80 -0.64 8.49
N PRO A 66 3.03 -0.10 7.51
CA PRO A 66 1.59 0.04 7.67
C PRO A 66 0.89 -1.28 8.02
N LEU A 67 1.26 -2.38 7.36
CA LEU A 67 0.66 -3.68 7.68
C LEU A 67 1.05 -4.19 9.06
N ARG A 68 2.29 -3.96 9.48
CA ARG A 68 2.72 -4.27 10.86
C ARG A 68 1.94 -3.47 11.89
N ALA A 69 1.59 -2.22 11.60
CA ALA A 69 0.76 -1.40 12.47
C ALA A 69 -0.69 -1.93 12.56
N ILE A 70 -1.27 -2.36 11.44
CA ILE A 70 -2.63 -2.92 11.38
C ILE A 70 -2.71 -4.28 12.11
N THR A 71 -1.71 -5.13 11.89
CA THR A 71 -1.72 -6.53 12.37
C THR A 71 -1.09 -6.70 13.74
N SER A 72 -0.30 -5.73 14.21
CA SER A 72 0.55 -5.84 15.39
C SER A 72 1.50 -7.06 15.34
N SER A 73 1.94 -7.44 14.14
CA SER A 73 2.79 -8.60 13.91
C SER A 73 4.26 -8.38 14.28
N TYR A 74 5.00 -9.47 14.46
CA TYR A 74 6.45 -9.45 14.64
C TYR A 74 7.21 -8.83 13.47
N ARG A 75 8.44 -8.37 13.75
CA ARG A 75 9.34 -7.80 12.74
C ARG A 75 9.83 -8.80 11.69
N THR A 76 9.75 -10.10 11.96
CA THR A 76 10.21 -11.18 11.08
C THR A 76 9.12 -11.73 10.17
N ALA A 77 7.86 -11.31 10.36
CA ALA A 77 6.76 -11.74 9.50
C ALA A 77 6.98 -11.29 8.04
N SER A 78 6.69 -12.20 7.10
CA SER A 78 6.78 -11.93 5.66
C SER A 78 5.66 -10.98 5.23
N THR A 79 5.94 -10.04 4.32
CA THR A 79 4.95 -9.05 3.87
C THR A 79 3.70 -9.72 3.27
N ASN A 80 3.86 -10.83 2.56
CA ASN A 80 2.74 -11.60 2.00
C ASN A 80 1.84 -12.19 3.09
N CYS A 81 2.40 -12.63 4.23
CA CYS A 81 1.59 -13.05 5.37
C CYS A 81 0.84 -11.87 5.97
N LEU A 82 1.50 -10.70 6.07
CA LEU A 82 0.89 -9.51 6.64
C LEU A 82 -0.31 -8.98 5.84
N SER A 83 -0.24 -9.01 4.50
CA SER A 83 -1.35 -8.57 3.65
C SER A 83 -2.56 -9.47 3.83
N VAL A 84 -2.35 -10.79 3.89
CA VAL A 84 -3.39 -11.78 4.16
C VAL A 84 -4.03 -11.56 5.53
N VAL A 85 -3.23 -11.43 6.59
CA VAL A 85 -3.74 -11.22 7.96
C VAL A 85 -4.46 -9.87 8.12
N ALA A 86 -4.00 -8.82 7.42
CA ALA A 86 -4.66 -7.52 7.41
C ALA A 86 -5.95 -7.49 6.56
N GLY A 87 -6.17 -8.51 5.73
CA GLY A 87 -7.26 -8.57 4.76
C GLY A 87 -7.15 -7.49 3.68
N VAL A 88 -5.93 -7.24 3.19
CA VAL A 88 -5.66 -6.25 2.14
C VAL A 88 -4.82 -6.87 1.02
N LEU A 89 -4.96 -6.35 -0.20
CA LEU A 89 -4.17 -6.83 -1.32
C LEU A 89 -2.68 -6.44 -1.16
N PRO A 90 -1.74 -7.26 -1.67
CA PRO A 90 -0.38 -6.81 -1.97
C PRO A 90 -0.40 -5.52 -2.80
N LEU A 91 0.51 -4.59 -2.48
CA LEU A 91 0.44 -3.22 -3.01
C LEU A 91 0.58 -3.15 -4.54
N ASP A 92 1.35 -4.05 -5.14
CA ASP A 92 1.49 -4.20 -6.60
C ASP A 92 0.14 -4.56 -7.27
N LEU A 93 -0.61 -5.49 -6.69
CA LEU A 93 -1.93 -5.87 -7.18
C LEU A 93 -2.95 -4.74 -6.97
N GLU A 94 -2.86 -4.05 -5.84
CA GLU A 94 -3.75 -2.93 -5.52
C GLU A 94 -3.54 -1.75 -6.48
N VAL A 95 -2.28 -1.42 -6.81
CA VAL A 95 -1.95 -0.42 -7.82
C VAL A 95 -2.47 -0.83 -9.19
N GLY A 96 -2.28 -2.09 -9.58
CA GLY A 96 -2.82 -2.63 -10.83
C GLY A 96 -4.35 -2.55 -10.91
N ARG A 97 -5.03 -2.84 -9.80
CA ARG A 97 -6.49 -2.73 -9.67
C ARG A 97 -6.96 -1.28 -9.86
N VAL A 98 -6.30 -0.32 -9.22
CA VAL A 98 -6.65 1.11 -9.36
C VAL A 98 -6.35 1.62 -10.76
N ALA A 99 -5.19 1.30 -11.34
CA ALA A 99 -4.85 1.69 -12.70
C ALA A 99 -5.87 1.16 -13.73
N ARG A 100 -6.27 -0.11 -13.60
CA ARG A 100 -7.32 -0.71 -14.43
C ARG A 100 -8.66 0.01 -14.27
N LYS A 101 -9.05 0.33 -13.04
CA LYS A 101 -10.27 1.09 -12.75
C LYS A 101 -10.24 2.49 -13.39
N CYS A 102 -9.11 3.19 -13.35
CA CYS A 102 -8.93 4.48 -14.01
C CYS A 102 -9.06 4.36 -15.54
N ARG A 103 -8.41 3.37 -16.15
CA ARG A 103 -8.53 3.11 -17.59
C ARG A 103 -9.95 2.74 -18.03
N LEU A 104 -10.67 1.94 -17.23
CA LEU A 104 -12.08 1.60 -17.47
C LEU A 104 -12.94 2.88 -17.45
N ARG A 105 -12.76 3.74 -16.45
CA ARG A 105 -13.46 5.04 -16.37
C ARG A 105 -13.14 5.96 -17.54
N ALA A 106 -11.92 5.88 -18.08
CA ALA A 106 -11.48 6.64 -19.24
C ALA A 106 -11.94 6.04 -20.58
N GLY A 107 -12.65 4.89 -20.59
CA GLY A 107 -13.08 4.22 -21.82
C GLY A 107 -11.94 3.60 -22.63
N LYS A 108 -10.75 3.45 -22.05
CA LYS A 108 -9.54 2.94 -22.75
C LYS A 108 -9.44 1.41 -22.79
N ILE A 109 -10.28 0.71 -22.02
CA ILE A 109 -10.34 -0.74 -22.00
C ILE A 109 -11.63 -1.16 -22.69
N THR A 110 -11.51 -1.58 -23.95
CA THR A 110 -12.53 -2.36 -24.66
C THR A 110 -12.52 -3.79 -24.09
N HIS A 111 -13.69 -4.42 -23.97
CA HIS A 111 -13.85 -5.80 -23.48
C HIS A 111 -13.27 -6.88 -24.42
N GLU A 112 -12.40 -6.49 -25.35
CA GLU A 112 -11.79 -7.38 -26.33
C GLU A 112 -10.43 -7.81 -25.82
N GLN A 113 -10.39 -8.95 -25.11
CA GLN A 113 -9.33 -9.98 -25.10
C GLN A 113 -9.57 -11.01 -24.01
#